data_AF-X0SUQ0-F1
#
_entry.id   AF-X0SUQ0-F1
#
_cell.length_a   1.000
_cell.length_b   1.000
_cell.length_c   1.000
_cell.angle_alpha   90.00
_cell.angle_beta   90.00
_cell.angle_gamma   90.00
#
_symmetry.space_group_name_H-M   'P 1'
#
loop_
_entity.id
_entity.type
_entity.pdbx_description
1 polymer ?
#
loop_
_entity_poly.entity_id
_entity_poly.type
_entity_poly.pdbx_seq_one_letter_code
_entity_poly.pdbx_strand_id
1 'polypeptide(L)'
;MDNNKVYRNVKEQIGYCGLWCGSCAVGNGAISQLSRQLKQMVTGYEVKSWGPEDINYDDLITALSTLESKIDCKGCRKGGGNDTCKIRECAQEKKVADCFQCQDRTACEYKEELKNMWEGASKAKMLFKTEDADEQQLIEQWEDKLKKSEQGCILFLRNKDTA
;
A
#
# COMPACT_ATOMS: atom_id res chain seq x y z
N MET A 1 8.66 -11.27 8.84
CA MET A 1 8.10 -11.59 7.51
C MET A 1 9.14 -11.27 6.44
N ASP A 2 9.20 -12.07 5.38
CA ASP A 2 9.93 -11.68 4.16
C ASP A 2 9.10 -10.63 3.44
N ASN A 3 9.54 -9.36 3.44
CA ASN A 3 8.76 -8.28 2.83
C ASN A 3 8.69 -8.40 1.31
N ASN A 4 9.66 -9.10 0.69
CA ASN A 4 9.50 -9.48 -0.71
C ASN A 4 8.31 -10.42 -0.89
N LYS A 5 7.90 -11.21 0.11
CA LYS A 5 6.70 -12.04 0.03
C LYS A 5 5.42 -11.20 0.06
N VAL A 6 5.32 -10.22 0.96
CA VAL A 6 4.14 -9.34 1.07
C VAL A 6 3.98 -8.51 -0.19
N TYR A 7 5.05 -7.85 -0.63
CA TYR A 7 5.07 -7.10 -1.89
C TYR A 7 4.68 -8.00 -3.09
N ARG A 8 5.28 -9.19 -3.22
CA ARG A 8 4.93 -10.16 -4.29
C ARG A 8 3.46 -10.59 -4.29
N ASN A 9 2.76 -10.53 -3.16
CA ASN A 9 1.35 -10.88 -3.11
C ASN A 9 0.45 -9.83 -3.80
N VAL A 10 0.87 -8.56 -3.82
CA VAL A 10 0.04 -7.45 -4.30
C VAL A 10 0.57 -6.76 -5.56
N LYS A 11 1.84 -6.97 -5.92
CA LYS A 11 2.50 -6.24 -7.03
C LYS A 11 1.89 -6.48 -8.40
N GLU A 12 1.21 -7.60 -8.60
CA GLU A 12 0.53 -7.90 -9.88
C GLU A 12 -0.93 -7.41 -9.92
N GLN A 13 -1.32 -6.52 -9.01
CA GLN A 13 -2.72 -6.12 -8.87
C GLN A 13 -2.92 -4.62 -9.00
N ILE A 14 -3.68 -4.24 -10.02
CA ILE A 14 -4.37 -2.96 -10.12
C ILE A 14 -5.80 -3.16 -9.60
N GLY A 15 -6.29 -2.22 -8.80
CA GLY A 15 -7.63 -2.27 -8.24
C GLY A 15 -8.71 -1.81 -9.20
N TYR A 16 -9.96 -2.05 -8.82
CA TYR A 16 -11.13 -1.63 -9.62
C TYR A 16 -11.15 -0.13 -9.89
N CYS A 17 -10.58 0.69 -9.00
CA CYS A 17 -10.43 2.13 -9.18
C CYS A 17 -9.17 2.55 -9.96
N GLY A 18 -8.37 1.60 -10.44
CA GLY A 18 -7.08 1.86 -11.12
C GLY A 18 -5.88 2.02 -10.20
N LEU A 19 -6.03 1.94 -8.87
CA LEU A 19 -4.90 2.02 -7.93
C LEU A 19 -4.03 0.77 -7.97
N TRP A 20 -2.71 0.94 -8.07
CA TRP A 20 -1.79 -0.18 -8.00
C TRP A 20 -1.47 -0.57 -6.56
N CYS A 21 -1.84 -1.79 -6.17
CA CYS A 21 -1.68 -2.28 -4.80
C CYS A 21 -0.19 -2.41 -4.39
N GLY A 22 0.72 -2.57 -5.35
CA GLY A 22 2.17 -2.55 -5.09
C GLY A 22 2.71 -1.21 -4.58
N SER A 23 2.02 -0.09 -4.85
CA SER A 23 2.37 1.24 -4.32
C SER A 23 1.66 1.59 -3.01
N CYS A 24 0.74 0.75 -2.54
CA CYS A 24 0.03 0.97 -1.29
C CYS A 24 0.90 0.53 -0.11
N ALA A 25 1.25 1.44 0.80
CA ALA A 25 2.12 1.13 1.95
C ALA A 25 1.56 0.04 2.90
N VAL A 26 0.23 -0.14 2.89
CA VAL A 26 -0.47 -1.24 3.58
C VAL A 26 -0.30 -2.55 2.81
N GLY A 27 -0.53 -2.52 1.49
CA GLY A 27 -0.47 -3.70 0.62
C GLY A 27 0.93 -4.23 0.40
N ASN A 28 1.90 -3.35 0.19
CA ASN A 28 3.29 -3.74 -0.10
C ASN A 28 4.10 -4.08 1.15
N GLY A 29 3.54 -3.85 2.35
CA GLY A 29 4.16 -4.17 3.63
C GLY A 29 5.13 -3.11 4.16
N ALA A 30 5.23 -1.92 3.54
CA ALA A 30 6.13 -0.87 4.00
C ALA A 30 5.83 -0.41 5.43
N ILE A 31 4.55 -0.32 5.81
CA ILE A 31 4.15 0.05 7.19
C ILE A 31 4.63 -1.01 8.19
N SER A 32 4.33 -2.29 7.94
CA SER A 32 4.76 -3.40 8.82
C SER A 32 6.27 -3.41 9.00
N GLN A 33 7.01 -3.22 7.89
CA GLN A 33 8.47 -3.16 7.93
C GLN A 33 8.97 -1.96 8.73
N LEU A 34 8.47 -0.75 8.50
CA LEU A 34 8.84 0.43 9.28
C LEU A 34 8.57 0.25 10.76
N SER A 35 7.40 -0.30 11.12
CA SER A 35 7.05 -0.55 12.52
C SER A 35 8.04 -1.51 13.18
N ARG A 36 8.44 -2.58 12.49
CA ARG A 36 9.49 -3.49 12.97
C ARG A 36 10.84 -2.77 13.15
N GLN A 37 11.26 -1.99 12.15
CA GLN A 37 12.55 -1.29 12.19
C GLN A 37 12.61 -0.26 13.32
N LEU A 38 11.55 0.54 13.47
CA LEU A 38 11.46 1.53 14.54
C LEU A 38 11.45 0.83 15.91
N LYS A 39 10.69 -0.25 16.07
CA LYS A 39 10.68 -1.06 17.30
C LYS A 39 12.09 -1.52 17.66
N GLN A 40 12.81 -2.07 16.69
CA GLN A 40 14.20 -2.53 16.90
C GLN A 40 15.13 -1.39 17.30
N MET A 41 15.00 -0.20 16.71
CA MET A 41 15.82 0.96 17.08
C MET A 41 15.48 1.47 18.48
N VAL A 42 14.18 1.62 18.79
CA VAL A 42 13.72 2.11 20.10
C VAL A 42 14.22 1.18 21.22
N THR A 43 14.09 -0.14 21.04
CA THR A 43 14.57 -1.12 22.01
C THR A 43 16.10 -1.21 22.03
N GLY A 44 16.75 -1.28 20.87
CA GLY A 44 18.19 -1.54 20.77
C GLY A 44 19.09 -0.39 21.21
N TYR A 45 18.64 0.85 21.05
CA TYR A 45 19.32 2.03 21.59
C TYR A 45 18.86 2.39 23.01
N GLU A 46 18.02 1.54 23.63
CA GLU A 46 17.45 1.78 24.96
C GLU A 46 16.83 3.18 25.09
N VAL A 47 16.10 3.64 24.07
CA VAL A 47 15.59 5.03 23.99
C VAL A 47 14.75 5.41 25.21
N LYS A 48 14.08 4.44 25.84
CA LYS A 48 13.36 4.63 27.12
C LYS A 48 14.22 5.24 28.23
N SER A 49 15.54 5.05 28.20
CA SER A 49 16.47 5.53 29.24
C SER A 49 16.94 6.98 29.06
N TRP A 50 16.83 7.55 27.85
CA TRP A 50 17.38 8.88 27.53
C TRP A 50 16.45 9.75 26.67
N GLY A 51 15.38 9.19 26.11
CA GLY A 51 14.42 9.89 25.27
C GLY A 51 13.39 10.68 26.07
N PRO A 52 12.38 11.26 25.38
CA PRO A 52 11.33 12.03 26.02
C PRO A 52 10.59 11.22 27.11
N GLU A 53 10.41 11.82 28.28
CA GLU A 53 9.78 11.20 29.45
C GLU A 53 8.24 11.12 29.35
N ASP A 54 7.64 11.92 28.48
CA ASP A 54 6.19 11.98 28.25
C ASP A 54 5.66 10.84 27.35
N ILE A 55 6.55 10.00 26.83
CA ILE A 55 6.20 8.83 26.01
C ILE A 55 6.06 7.60 26.90
N ASN A 56 4.91 6.94 26.84
CA ASN A 56 4.80 5.56 27.32
C ASN A 56 5.43 4.60 26.31
N TYR A 57 6.69 4.22 26.55
CA TYR A 57 7.43 3.33 25.65
C TYR A 57 6.83 1.92 25.58
N ASP A 58 6.21 1.42 26.64
CA ASP A 58 5.63 0.07 26.62
C ASP A 58 4.39 0.02 25.71
N ASP A 59 3.59 1.10 25.72
CA ASP A 59 2.49 1.29 24.77
C ASP A 59 3.01 1.47 23.34
N LEU A 60 4.09 2.25 23.14
CA LEU A 60 4.71 2.43 21.83
C LEU A 60 5.18 1.09 21.22
N ILE A 61 5.89 0.27 21.99
CA ILE A 61 6.37 -1.04 21.52
C ILE A 61 5.19 -1.98 21.21
N THR A 62 4.13 -1.92 22.01
CA THR A 62 2.89 -2.68 21.77
C THR A 62 2.19 -2.25 20.49
N ALA A 63 2.08 -0.94 20.25
CA ALA A 63 1.51 -0.38 19.04
C ALA A 63 2.33 -0.78 17.80
N LEU A 64 3.65 -0.64 17.84
CA LEU A 64 4.53 -1.04 16.73
C LEU A 64 4.46 -2.54 16.44
N SER A 65 4.39 -3.38 17.47
CA SER A 65 4.23 -4.83 17.29
C SER A 65 2.86 -5.19 16.69
N THR A 66 1.82 -4.41 17.02
CA THR A 66 0.49 -4.57 16.43
C THR A 66 0.49 -4.19 14.96
N LEU A 67 1.11 -3.06 14.60
CA LEU A 67 1.24 -2.63 13.19
C LEU A 67 2.09 -3.61 12.37
N GLU A 68 3.16 -4.15 12.95
CA GLU A 68 4.00 -5.17 12.32
C GLU A 68 3.21 -6.45 11.98
N SER A 69 2.35 -6.92 12.90
CA SER A 69 1.73 -8.24 12.81
C SER A 69 0.31 -8.27 12.23
N LYS A 70 -0.47 -7.19 12.39
CA LYS A 70 -1.90 -7.15 12.02
C LYS A 70 -2.18 -6.44 10.71
N ILE A 71 -1.22 -5.71 10.16
CA ILE A 71 -1.37 -5.08 8.84
C ILE A 71 -0.93 -6.07 7.77
N ASP A 72 -1.87 -6.90 7.33
CA ASP A 72 -1.73 -7.78 6.16
C ASP A 72 -2.88 -7.52 5.19
N CYS A 73 -2.57 -6.89 4.05
CA CYS A 73 -3.53 -6.63 2.99
C CYS A 73 -3.21 -7.51 1.79
N LYS A 74 -4.17 -8.38 1.44
CA LYS A 74 -4.03 -9.29 0.29
C LYS A 74 -4.21 -8.57 -1.06
N GLY A 75 -4.56 -7.29 -1.05
CA GLY A 75 -4.93 -6.52 -2.23
C GLY A 75 -6.44 -6.54 -2.52
N CYS A 76 -6.95 -5.46 -3.09
CA CYS A 76 -8.38 -5.20 -3.24
C CYS A 76 -9.15 -6.23 -4.08
N ARG A 77 -8.59 -6.78 -5.17
CA ARG A 77 -9.25 -7.86 -5.94
C ARG A 77 -9.19 -9.23 -5.23
N LYS A 78 -8.48 -9.33 -4.10
CA LYS A 78 -8.36 -10.55 -3.26
C LYS A 78 -9.02 -10.37 -1.88
N GLY A 79 -9.97 -9.43 -1.76
CA GLY A 79 -10.71 -9.17 -0.52
C GLY A 79 -10.01 -8.25 0.48
N GLY A 80 -8.89 -7.62 0.13
CA GLY A 80 -8.29 -6.53 0.93
C GLY A 80 -8.95 -5.17 0.67
N GLY A 81 -8.43 -4.09 1.25
CA GLY A 81 -8.97 -2.73 1.08
C GLY A 81 -10.23 -2.48 1.92
N ASN A 82 -11.06 -1.50 1.53
CA ASN A 82 -12.32 -1.22 2.23
C ASN A 82 -13.36 -2.31 1.93
N ASP A 83 -13.93 -2.92 2.97
CA ASP A 83 -14.93 -3.97 2.89
C ASP A 83 -16.26 -3.49 2.29
N THR A 84 -16.58 -2.19 2.39
CA THR A 84 -17.81 -1.58 1.87
C THR A 84 -17.57 -0.73 0.62
N CYS A 85 -16.57 -1.10 -0.18
CA CYS A 85 -16.17 -0.34 -1.36
C CYS A 85 -17.21 -0.45 -2.51
N LYS A 86 -18.06 0.57 -2.66
CA LYS A 86 -19.05 0.65 -3.75
C LYS A 86 -18.45 0.56 -5.16
N ILE A 87 -17.22 1.05 -5.37
CA ILE A 87 -16.52 0.94 -6.66
C ILE A 87 -16.24 -0.51 -7.02
N ARG A 88 -15.90 -1.36 -6.03
CA ARG A 88 -15.70 -2.79 -6.23
C ARG A 88 -16.99 -3.47 -6.65
N GLU A 89 -18.07 -3.21 -5.91
CA GLU A 89 -19.39 -3.77 -6.19
C GLU A 89 -19.84 -3.39 -7.62
N CYS A 90 -19.79 -2.09 -7.95
CA CYS A 90 -20.12 -1.57 -9.26
C CYS A 90 -19.31 -2.22 -10.39
N ALA A 91 -17.99 -2.34 -10.24
CA ALA A 91 -17.12 -2.94 -11.26
C ALA A 91 -17.42 -4.45 -11.44
N GLN A 92 -17.71 -5.16 -10.36
CA GLN A 92 -18.08 -6.58 -10.39
C GLN A 92 -19.44 -6.78 -11.08
N GLU A 93 -20.44 -5.97 -10.75
CA GLU A 93 -21.77 -6.00 -11.39
C GLU A 93 -21.69 -5.72 -12.89
N LYS A 94 -20.91 -4.70 -13.27
CA LYS A 94 -20.68 -4.32 -14.67
C LYS A 94 -19.68 -5.23 -15.40
N LYS A 95 -19.05 -6.18 -14.69
CA LYS A 95 -18.04 -7.12 -15.22
C LYS A 95 -16.88 -6.42 -15.94
N VAL A 96 -16.43 -5.29 -15.41
CA VAL A 96 -15.26 -4.55 -15.90
C VAL A 96 -14.07 -4.79 -14.98
N ALA A 97 -12.86 -4.86 -15.55
CA ALA A 97 -11.66 -5.08 -14.73
C ALA A 97 -11.35 -3.88 -13.84
N ASP A 98 -11.58 -2.67 -14.35
CA ASP A 98 -11.43 -1.42 -13.64
C ASP A 98 -12.31 -0.30 -14.24
N CYS A 99 -12.36 0.84 -13.56
CA CYS A 99 -13.15 2.00 -13.96
C CYS A 99 -12.72 2.61 -15.30
N PHE A 100 -11.49 2.39 -15.79
CA PHE A 100 -11.02 2.90 -17.08
C PHE A 100 -11.59 2.12 -18.26
N GLN A 101 -11.96 0.85 -18.06
CA GLN A 101 -12.65 0.01 -19.05
C GLN A 101 -14.18 0.19 -19.05
N CYS A 102 -14.73 1.01 -18.15
CA CYS A 102 -16.15 1.25 -18.07
C CYS A 102 -16.62 2.20 -19.18
N GLN A 103 -17.66 1.82 -19.93
CA GLN A 103 -18.21 2.63 -21.01
C GLN A 103 -19.00 3.84 -20.49
N ASP A 104 -19.53 3.75 -19.27
CA ASP A 104 -20.39 4.79 -18.67
C ASP A 104 -19.61 5.85 -17.88
N ARG A 105 -18.28 5.95 -18.04
CA ARG A 105 -17.44 6.85 -17.21
C ARG A 105 -17.94 8.29 -17.16
N THR A 106 -18.44 8.81 -18.29
CA THR A 106 -18.95 10.19 -18.39
C THR A 106 -20.20 10.41 -17.54
N ALA A 107 -21.06 9.40 -17.40
CA ALA A 107 -22.30 9.44 -16.64
C ALA A 107 -22.20 8.71 -15.29
N CYS A 108 -20.98 8.38 -14.84
CA CYS A 108 -20.76 7.58 -13.65
C CYS A 108 -21.22 8.34 -12.39
N GLU A 109 -22.09 7.71 -11.60
CA GLU A 109 -22.56 8.26 -10.32
C GLU A 109 -21.43 8.37 -9.29
N TYR A 110 -20.41 7.50 -9.35
CA TYR A 110 -19.28 7.49 -8.41
C TYR A 110 -18.07 8.34 -8.82
N LYS A 111 -18.27 9.28 -9.76
CA LYS A 111 -17.17 10.09 -10.31
C LYS A 111 -16.46 10.93 -9.25
N GLU A 112 -17.20 11.49 -8.28
CA GLU A 112 -16.63 12.32 -7.22
C GLU A 112 -15.89 11.46 -6.20
N GLU A 113 -16.41 10.28 -5.86
CA GLU A 113 -15.73 9.31 -5.00
C GLU A 113 -14.42 8.82 -5.62
N LEU A 114 -14.41 8.53 -6.92
CA LEU A 114 -13.19 8.18 -7.65
C LEU A 114 -12.17 9.32 -7.64
N LYS A 115 -12.62 10.55 -7.90
CA LYS A 115 -11.76 11.73 -7.86
C LYS A 115 -11.13 11.92 -6.47
N ASN A 116 -11.95 11.87 -5.41
CA ASN A 116 -11.47 11.99 -4.03
C ASN A 116 -10.46 10.89 -3.68
N MET A 117 -10.71 9.67 -4.14
CA MET A 117 -9.80 8.55 -3.94
C MET A 117 -8.46 8.76 -4.65
N TRP A 118 -8.46 9.22 -5.91
CA TRP A 118 -7.23 9.51 -6.67
C TRP A 118 -6.47 10.70 -6.09
N GLU A 119 -7.15 11.73 -5.60
CA GLU A 119 -6.51 12.84 -4.89
C GLU A 119 -5.84 12.37 -3.59
N GLY A 120 -6.52 11.53 -2.80
CA GLY A 120 -5.94 10.91 -1.60
C GLY A 120 -4.74 10.02 -1.92
N ALA A 121 -4.85 9.20 -2.96
CA ALA A 121 -3.78 8.35 -3.47
C ALA A 121 -2.55 9.16 -3.90
N SER A 122 -2.77 10.26 -4.64
CA SER A 122 -1.71 11.17 -5.07
C SER A 122 -0.97 11.79 -3.87
N LYS A 123 -1.71 12.27 -2.86
CA LYS A 123 -1.11 12.79 -1.60
C LYS A 123 -0.28 11.72 -0.89
N ALA A 124 -0.73 10.46 -0.93
CA ALA A 124 -0.01 9.31 -0.40
C ALA A 124 1.11 8.79 -1.33
N LYS A 125 1.41 9.47 -2.44
CA LYS A 125 2.39 9.09 -3.47
C LYS A 125 2.14 7.70 -4.07
N MET A 126 0.88 7.25 -4.09
CA MET A 126 0.49 6.00 -4.75
C MET A 126 0.47 6.16 -6.27
N LEU A 127 0.64 5.05 -6.97
CA LEU A 127 0.61 4.97 -8.43
C LEU A 127 -0.73 4.36 -8.87
N PHE A 128 -1.32 4.93 -9.92
CA PHE A 128 -2.64 4.56 -10.43
C PHE A 128 -2.78 4.87 -11.91
N LYS A 129 -3.72 4.17 -12.56
CA LYS A 129 -4.10 4.41 -13.96
C LYS A 129 -4.66 5.82 -14.12
N THR A 130 -4.32 6.48 -15.23
CA THR A 130 -4.93 7.76 -15.65
C THR A 130 -5.75 7.61 -16.93
N GLU A 131 -5.60 6.47 -17.61
CA GLU A 131 -6.24 6.11 -18.87
C GLU A 131 -6.36 4.59 -18.97
N ASP A 132 -7.06 4.11 -19.99
CA ASP A 132 -7.07 2.68 -20.28
C ASP A 132 -5.79 2.28 -21.01
N ALA A 133 -5.01 1.41 -20.39
CA ALA A 133 -3.67 1.03 -20.81
C ALA A 133 -3.37 -0.38 -20.30
N ASP A 134 -2.37 -1.00 -20.92
CA ASP A 134 -1.91 -2.34 -20.59
C ASP A 134 -1.43 -2.41 -19.13
N GLU A 135 -2.07 -3.27 -18.33
CA GLU A 135 -1.77 -3.37 -16.88
C GLU A 135 -0.33 -3.83 -16.65
N GLN A 136 0.20 -4.73 -17.48
CA GLN A 136 1.54 -5.30 -17.27
C GLN A 136 2.63 -4.24 -17.51
N GLN A 137 2.55 -3.51 -18.62
CA GLN A 137 3.49 -2.43 -18.93
C GLN A 137 3.47 -1.34 -17.86
N LEU A 138 2.28 -0.98 -17.36
CA LEU A 138 2.14 -0.01 -16.27
C LEU A 138 2.81 -0.51 -14.99
N ILE A 139 2.56 -1.77 -14.61
CA ILE A 139 3.16 -2.38 -13.43
C ILE A 139 4.68 -2.35 -13.54
N GLU A 140 5.27 -2.76 -14.65
CA GLU A 140 6.73 -2.74 -14.85
C GLU A 140 7.32 -1.33 -14.66
N GLN A 141 6.71 -0.32 -15.28
CA GLN A 141 7.11 1.08 -15.12
C GLN A 141 6.95 1.57 -13.68
N TRP A 142 5.88 1.17 -13.01
CA TRP A 142 5.58 1.56 -11.64
C TRP A 142 6.47 0.85 -10.62
N GLU A 143 6.90 -0.39 -10.86
CA GLU A 143 7.91 -1.06 -10.04
C GLU A 143 9.22 -0.27 -10.04
N ASP A 144 9.66 0.20 -11.21
CA ASP A 144 10.88 0.98 -11.32
C ASP A 144 10.78 2.36 -10.66
N LYS A 145 9.60 2.98 -10.69
CA LYS A 145 9.31 4.19 -9.91
C LYS A 145 9.32 3.90 -8.40
N LEU A 146 8.68 2.81 -7.98
CA LEU A 146 8.60 2.41 -6.57
C LEU A 146 9.99 2.15 -5.99
N LYS A 147 10.87 1.42 -6.71
CA LYS A 147 12.25 1.13 -6.27
C LYS A 147 13.06 2.40 -5.99
N LYS A 148 12.76 3.52 -6.66
CA LYS A 148 13.42 4.82 -6.50
C LYS A 148 12.74 5.73 -5.45
N SER A 149 11.63 5.29 -4.87
CA SER A 149 10.87 6.06 -3.87
C SER A 149 11.34 5.78 -2.44
N GLU A 150 10.90 6.62 -1.49
CA GLU A 150 11.09 6.40 -0.05
C GLU A 150 10.59 5.02 0.40
N GLN A 151 9.43 4.57 -0.11
CA GLN A 151 8.92 3.22 0.16
C GLN A 151 9.84 2.14 -0.43
N GLY A 152 10.40 2.39 -1.61
CA GLY A 152 11.39 1.49 -2.23
C GLY A 152 12.61 1.26 -1.35
N CYS A 153 13.08 2.31 -0.66
CA CYS A 153 14.18 2.18 0.29
C CYS A 153 13.87 1.21 1.43
N ILE A 154 12.65 1.29 1.97
CA ILE A 154 12.19 0.44 3.07
C ILE A 154 12.03 -1.02 2.61
N LEU A 155 11.49 -1.21 1.41
CA LEU A 155 11.13 -2.52 0.86
C LEU A 155 12.34 -3.28 0.30
N PHE A 156 13.27 -2.59 -0.37
CA PHE A 156 14.27 -3.25 -1.22
C PHE A 156 15.72 -3.06 -0.80
N LEU A 157 16.07 -2.05 0.02
CA LEU A 157 17.48 -1.78 0.32
C LEU A 157 18.09 -2.67 1.42
N ARG A 158 17.30 -3.38 2.23
CA ARG A 158 17.79 -4.19 3.37
C ARG A 158 18.21 -5.63 3.04
N ASN A 159 18.58 -5.93 1.79
CA ASN A 159 19.21 -7.21 1.41
C ASN A 159 20.73 -7.09 1.15
N LYS A 160 21.37 -5.96 1.50
CA LYS A 160 22.83 -5.79 1.30
C LYS A 160 23.71 -6.21 2.48
N ASP A 161 23.13 -6.58 3.63
CA ASP A 161 23.89 -6.91 4.86
C ASP A 161 23.94 -8.42 5.17
N THR A 162 23.62 -9.27 4.19
CA THR A 162 23.95 -10.71 4.26
C THR A 162 24.89 -11.06 3.13
N ALA A 163 26.16 -10.67 3.28
CA ALA A 163 27.31 -11.22 2.59
C ALA A 163 28.45 -11.37 3.59
#